data_AF-A0A7R9CEL3-F1
#
_entry.id   AF-A0A7R9CEL3-F1
#
_cell.length_a   1.000
_cell.length_b   1.000
_cell.length_c   1.000
_cell.angle_alpha   90.00
_cell.angle_beta   90.00
_cell.angle_gamma   90.00
#
_symmetry.space_group_name_H-M   'P 1'
#
loop_
_entity.id
_entity.type
_entity.pdbx_description
1 polymer ?
#
loop_
_entity_poly.entity_id
_entity_poly.type
_entity_poly.pdbx_seq_one_letter_code
_entity_poly.pdbx_strand_id
1 'polypeptide(L)'
;MDSMTYAARILGVFPIPSSSHQIVYHAVMKELAQRGHELVVITPYPIKDPSIKNYTEIDVSFMNKAWLKRFNFAAWRSSNLNNFEMMPEHLEFGGQLCDLLLSHPQVKELISSNETENHFDLVFLEWLIVPAIFGFIHRFPVPFIGIASLPAFGMGHDSVGNPNFPAYTPETFLSYSDKMTFFERAHNMIYFLWLKYYFYYTALPAHDAIARRHFGEAMPYLGDIHLKPSMLFVTTDFVFHSPRPNVPAVVQLSGLHINSPKPLPQKNIEMVWIFRESLRKWRGVCLDRETHILIQDLKEFMDSAPEGVIYFSLGSNVRSDTMDAQKRQIFLDVFSELPGYHVLWKWESDSLPGQTKNVKLAKWLPQQDVLRHPKVKVFITQGGLQSTEEAILMGVPLIGIPFFADQDFNVKLIVEREIGLKIEFNEVSKENVLQSIKNIIHDNR
;
A
#
# COMPACT_ATOMS: atom_id res chain seq x y z
N MET A 1 30.58 -9.44 26.85
CA MET A 1 31.14 -8.80 25.64
C MET A 1 30.05 -7.94 25.10
N ASP A 2 30.10 -6.64 25.39
CA ASP A 2 29.22 -5.67 24.75
C ASP A 2 29.62 -5.60 23.29
N SER A 3 28.80 -6.16 22.39
CA SER A 3 29.02 -5.99 20.96
C SER A 3 28.85 -4.50 20.66
N MET A 4 29.93 -3.80 20.32
CA MET A 4 29.83 -2.50 19.68
C MET A 4 29.03 -2.69 18.38
N THR A 5 27.73 -2.42 18.40
CA THR A 5 26.88 -2.46 17.20
C THR A 5 27.30 -1.29 16.31
N TYR A 6 27.85 -1.59 15.15
CA TYR A 6 28.23 -0.58 14.17
C TYR A 6 26.96 0.11 13.65
N ALA A 7 26.81 1.41 13.95
CA ALA A 7 25.69 2.20 13.47
C ALA A 7 25.91 2.57 12.00
N ALA A 8 25.28 1.83 11.09
CA ALA A 8 25.27 2.16 9.66
C ALA A 8 24.51 3.47 9.37
N ARG A 9 24.97 4.21 8.37
CA ARG A 9 24.26 5.36 7.77
C ARG A 9 23.52 4.90 6.51
N ILE A 10 22.21 5.08 6.48
CA ILE A 10 21.30 4.44 5.52
C ILE A 10 20.48 5.50 4.79
N LEU A 11 20.42 5.40 3.45
CA LEU A 11 19.58 6.25 2.60
C LEU A 11 18.31 5.49 2.21
N GLY A 12 17.14 6.10 2.38
CA GLY A 12 15.85 5.61 1.86
C GLY A 12 15.26 6.56 0.82
N VAL A 13 14.90 6.07 -0.37
CA VAL A 13 14.35 6.89 -1.45
C VAL A 13 12.98 6.34 -1.88
N PHE A 14 11.91 7.04 -1.48
CA PHE A 14 10.53 6.58 -1.64
C PHE A 14 9.65 7.65 -2.31
N PRO A 15 9.79 7.89 -3.63
CA PRO A 15 9.12 8.97 -4.34
C PRO A 15 7.59 8.87 -4.38
N ILE A 16 6.98 7.68 -4.30
CA ILE A 16 5.57 7.55 -4.65
C ILE A 16 4.70 8.21 -3.56
N PRO A 17 3.93 9.26 -3.91
CA PRO A 17 3.11 10.02 -2.99
C PRO A 17 1.77 9.31 -2.70
N SER A 18 1.86 8.11 -2.13
CA SER A 18 0.74 7.36 -1.60
C SER A 18 0.97 7.03 -0.13
N SER A 19 0.07 7.46 0.75
CA SER A 19 0.16 7.16 2.19
C SER A 19 0.21 5.65 2.47
N SER A 20 -0.49 4.82 1.69
CA SER A 20 -0.43 3.36 1.81
C SER A 20 0.92 2.75 1.43
N HIS A 21 1.71 3.42 0.58
CA HIS A 21 3.08 2.99 0.30
C HIS A 21 3.99 3.40 1.44
N GLN A 22 3.90 4.66 1.84
CA GLN A 22 4.81 5.25 2.81
C GLN A 22 4.69 4.62 4.19
N ILE A 23 3.51 4.12 4.60
CA ILE A 23 3.36 3.40 5.88
C ILE A 23 4.29 2.19 5.99
N VAL A 24 4.55 1.49 4.89
CA VAL A 24 5.46 0.34 4.83
C VAL A 24 6.91 0.81 5.00
N TYR A 25 7.30 1.82 4.24
CA TYR A 25 8.68 2.32 4.27
C TYR A 25 9.01 2.95 5.62
N HIS A 26 8.10 3.75 6.18
CA HIS A 26 8.25 4.34 7.50
C HIS A 26 8.41 3.28 8.59
N ALA A 27 7.66 2.17 8.52
CA ALA A 27 7.81 1.08 9.48
C ALA A 27 9.25 0.53 9.48
N VAL A 28 9.81 0.24 8.30
CA VAL A 28 11.19 -0.26 8.19
C VAL A 28 12.21 0.80 8.61
N MET A 29 12.09 2.03 8.10
CA MET A 29 13.09 3.07 8.36
C MET A 29 13.11 3.50 9.84
N LYS A 30 11.94 3.60 10.48
CA LYS A 30 11.85 3.91 11.92
C LYS A 30 12.47 2.81 12.78
N GLU A 31 12.21 1.56 12.44
CA GLU A 31 12.71 0.38 13.16
C GLU A 31 14.25 0.28 13.04
N LEU A 32 14.83 0.67 11.89
CA LEU A 32 16.28 0.81 11.72
C LEU A 32 16.84 1.96 12.57
N ALA A 33 16.20 3.13 12.57
CA ALA A 33 16.64 4.26 13.40
C ALA A 33 16.60 3.91 14.89
N GLN A 34 15.58 3.20 15.36
CA GLN A 34 15.48 2.74 16.75
C GLN A 34 16.59 1.75 17.15
N ARG A 35 17.18 1.04 16.19
CA ARG A 35 18.38 0.19 16.41
C ARG A 35 19.69 0.97 16.44
N GLY A 36 19.64 2.30 16.28
CA GLY A 36 20.80 3.18 16.36
C GLY A 36 21.45 3.52 15.02
N HIS A 37 20.87 3.10 13.89
CA HIS A 37 21.34 3.50 12.54
C HIS A 37 21.05 4.98 12.26
N GLU A 38 21.88 5.66 11.49
CA GLU A 38 21.57 7.02 11.03
C GLU A 38 20.82 6.97 9.70
N LEU A 39 19.66 7.61 9.62
CA LEU A 39 18.77 7.51 8.46
C LEU A 39 18.64 8.87 7.77
N VAL A 40 18.75 8.87 6.44
CA VAL A 40 18.30 9.97 5.57
C VAL A 40 17.20 9.42 4.67
N VAL A 41 15.99 9.96 4.75
CA VAL A 41 14.82 9.44 4.04
C VAL A 41 14.20 10.53 3.17
N ILE A 42 14.11 10.28 1.87
CA ILE A 42 13.40 11.14 0.91
C ILE A 42 11.96 10.61 0.79
N THR A 43 10.99 11.40 1.27
CA THR A 43 9.59 10.95 1.38
C THR A 43 8.59 12.09 1.10
N PRO A 44 7.47 11.80 0.40
CA PRO A 44 6.36 12.73 0.25
C PRO A 44 5.45 12.83 1.49
N TYR A 45 5.68 12.01 2.52
CA TYR A 45 4.91 12.00 3.77
C TYR A 45 5.82 11.98 5.00
N PRO A 46 6.55 13.05 5.33
CA PRO A 46 7.45 13.03 6.48
C PRO A 46 6.70 12.75 7.80
N ILE A 47 7.30 11.92 8.65
CA ILE A 47 6.78 11.53 9.97
C ILE A 47 6.87 12.70 10.95
N LYS A 48 7.96 13.49 10.88
CA LYS A 48 8.23 14.64 11.76
C LYS A 48 8.18 14.29 13.26
N ASP A 49 8.57 13.07 13.63
CA ASP A 49 8.60 12.61 15.03
C ASP A 49 9.87 13.16 15.73
N PRO A 50 9.75 14.13 16.66
CA PRO A 50 10.90 14.75 17.31
C PRO A 50 11.63 13.79 18.27
N SER A 51 11.06 12.62 18.59
CA SER A 51 11.69 11.63 19.44
C SER A 51 12.80 10.83 18.74
N ILE A 52 12.82 10.83 17.40
CA ILE A 52 13.79 10.07 16.60
C ILE A 52 14.92 11.01 16.17
N LYS A 53 16.03 11.01 16.91
CA LYS A 53 17.13 11.99 16.72
C LYS A 53 18.04 11.71 15.51
N ASN A 54 18.14 10.45 15.11
CA ASN A 54 19.02 9.93 14.06
C ASN A 54 18.25 9.70 12.74
N TYR A 55 17.27 10.57 12.46
CA TYR A 55 16.36 10.42 11.34
C TYR A 55 16.13 11.77 10.65
N THR A 56 16.75 11.92 9.47
CA THR A 56 16.64 13.12 8.64
C THR A 56 15.65 12.87 7.52
N GLU A 57 14.67 13.76 7.34
CA GLU A 57 13.67 13.65 6.28
C GLU A 57 13.83 14.77 5.24
N ILE A 58 13.93 14.38 3.97
CA ILE A 58 13.83 15.30 2.84
C ILE A 58 12.38 15.27 2.35
N ASP A 59 11.65 16.34 2.64
CA ASP A 59 10.22 16.49 2.36
C ASP A 59 9.98 16.78 0.87
N VAL A 60 9.37 15.83 0.16
CA VAL A 60 8.93 15.98 -1.24
C VAL A 60 7.40 15.97 -1.37
N SER A 61 6.67 16.36 -0.32
CA SER A 61 5.19 16.37 -0.27
C SER A 61 4.54 17.26 -1.33
N PHE A 62 5.27 18.20 -1.92
CA PHE A 62 4.79 19.01 -3.05
C PHE A 62 4.33 18.16 -4.24
N MET A 63 4.87 16.94 -4.39
CA MET A 63 4.49 16.00 -5.45
C MET A 63 3.08 15.42 -5.27
N ASN A 64 2.50 15.47 -4.06
CA ASN A 64 1.15 14.97 -3.78
C ASN A 64 0.11 15.62 -4.70
N LYS A 65 0.31 16.90 -5.04
CA LYS A 65 -0.58 17.62 -5.97
C LYS A 65 -0.53 17.04 -7.38
N ALA A 66 0.66 16.69 -7.88
CA ALA A 66 0.81 16.08 -9.19
C ALA A 66 0.17 14.69 -9.25
N TRP A 67 0.34 13.90 -8.18
CA TRP A 67 -0.26 12.58 -8.03
C TRP A 67 -1.79 12.61 -8.04
N LEU A 68 -2.38 13.43 -7.17
CA LEU A 68 -3.85 13.53 -7.08
C LEU A 68 -4.47 14.10 -8.35
N LYS A 69 -3.76 14.97 -9.08
CA LYS A 69 -4.23 15.50 -10.36
C LYS A 69 -4.22 14.42 -11.46
N ARG A 70 -3.19 13.56 -11.47
CA ARG A 70 -3.02 12.52 -12.49
C ARG A 70 -3.92 11.32 -12.24
N PHE A 71 -4.07 10.92 -10.99
CA PHE A 71 -4.79 9.71 -10.62
C PHE A 71 -6.19 10.02 -10.08
N ASN A 72 -7.13 10.22 -10.99
CA ASN A 72 -8.55 10.09 -10.67
C ASN A 72 -8.97 8.61 -10.83
N PHE A 73 -8.69 7.80 -9.82
CA PHE A 73 -8.91 6.36 -9.85
C PHE A 73 -10.39 5.96 -10.07
N ALA A 74 -11.34 6.77 -9.60
CA ALA A 74 -12.77 6.53 -9.84
C ALA A 74 -13.15 6.73 -11.31
N ALA A 75 -12.65 7.81 -11.93
CA ALA A 75 -12.83 8.04 -13.37
C ALA A 75 -12.12 6.98 -14.20
N TRP A 76 -10.95 6.53 -13.76
CA TRP A 76 -10.19 5.48 -14.43
C TRP A 76 -10.88 4.12 -14.36
N ARG A 77 -11.42 3.72 -13.20
CA ARG A 77 -12.22 2.49 -13.08
C ARG A 77 -13.48 2.51 -13.95
N SER A 78 -14.02 3.71 -14.18
CA SER A 78 -15.15 3.96 -15.08
C SER A 78 -14.73 4.08 -16.55
N SER A 79 -13.43 4.15 -16.85
CA SER A 79 -12.89 4.12 -18.20
C SER A 79 -12.75 2.67 -18.69
N ASN A 80 -12.82 2.46 -20.00
CA ASN A 80 -12.64 1.13 -20.62
C ASN A 80 -11.16 0.78 -20.86
N LEU A 81 -10.22 1.45 -20.18
CA LEU A 81 -8.80 1.16 -20.34
C LEU A 81 -8.46 -0.20 -19.75
N ASN A 82 -7.68 -0.98 -20.50
CA ASN A 82 -7.21 -2.29 -20.06
C ASN A 82 -5.76 -2.22 -19.54
N ASN A 83 -5.29 -3.29 -18.89
CA ASN A 83 -3.97 -3.34 -18.27
C ASN A 83 -2.79 -3.05 -19.22
N PHE A 84 -2.94 -3.25 -20.53
CA PHE A 84 -1.92 -2.94 -21.54
C PHE A 84 -1.82 -1.43 -21.82
N GLU A 85 -2.90 -0.68 -21.66
CA GLU A 85 -2.94 0.78 -21.83
C GLU A 85 -2.57 1.49 -20.52
N MET A 86 -2.92 0.86 -19.41
CA MET A 86 -2.73 1.38 -18.06
C MET A 86 -1.25 1.40 -17.63
N MET A 87 -0.50 0.33 -17.87
CA MET A 87 0.88 0.22 -17.38
C MET A 87 1.88 1.20 -18.01
N PRO A 88 1.82 1.49 -19.33
CA PRO A 88 2.64 2.52 -19.96
C PRO A 88 2.48 3.88 -19.28
N GLU A 89 1.23 4.27 -19.01
CA GLU A 89 0.93 5.53 -18.33
C GLU A 89 1.51 5.60 -16.92
N HIS A 90 1.51 4.49 -16.17
CA HIS A 90 2.07 4.43 -14.82
C HIS A 90 3.58 4.59 -14.84
N LEU A 91 4.28 3.87 -15.71
CA LEU A 91 5.73 3.94 -15.82
C LEU A 91 6.18 5.32 -16.32
N GLU A 92 5.51 5.88 -17.33
CA GLU A 92 5.80 7.24 -17.79
C GLU A 92 5.62 8.27 -16.67
N PHE A 93 4.51 8.20 -15.95
CA PHE A 93 4.27 9.10 -14.83
C PHE A 93 5.25 8.89 -13.67
N GLY A 94 5.65 7.65 -13.41
CA GLY A 94 6.72 7.34 -12.47
C GLY A 94 8.05 8.01 -12.86
N GLY A 95 8.36 8.10 -14.15
CA GLY A 95 9.47 8.88 -14.66
C GLY A 95 9.36 10.37 -14.33
N GLN A 96 8.17 10.95 -14.53
CA GLN A 96 7.90 12.35 -14.18
C GLN A 96 8.04 12.61 -12.67
N LEU A 97 7.59 11.68 -11.82
CA LEU A 97 7.79 11.77 -10.37
C LEU A 97 9.27 11.73 -9.99
N CYS A 98 10.05 10.86 -10.65
CA CYS A 98 11.50 10.83 -10.44
C CYS A 98 12.15 12.15 -10.85
N ASP A 99 11.76 12.74 -11.99
CA ASP A 99 12.29 14.01 -12.46
C ASP A 99 11.98 15.15 -11.47
N LEU A 100 10.77 15.17 -10.89
CA LEU A 100 10.38 16.11 -9.84
C LEU A 100 11.20 15.92 -8.56
N LEU A 101 11.35 14.67 -8.10
CA LEU A 101 12.15 14.35 -6.90
C LEU A 101 13.62 14.75 -7.09
N LEU A 102 14.23 14.35 -8.21
CA LEU A 102 15.65 14.62 -8.50
C LEU A 102 15.91 16.12 -8.76
N SER A 103 14.88 16.86 -9.16
CA SER A 103 14.93 18.31 -9.30
C SER A 103 14.88 19.08 -7.97
N HIS A 104 14.51 18.43 -6.86
CA HIS A 104 14.35 19.08 -5.56
C HIS A 104 15.69 19.60 -5.02
N PRO A 105 15.78 20.83 -4.46
CA PRO A 105 17.05 21.44 -4.07
C PRO A 105 17.89 20.59 -3.11
N GLN A 106 17.28 20.03 -2.06
CA GLN A 106 17.99 19.17 -1.10
C GLN A 106 18.44 17.83 -1.72
N VAL A 107 17.70 17.34 -2.73
CA VAL A 107 18.09 16.11 -3.44
C VAL A 107 19.25 16.39 -4.39
N LYS A 108 19.23 17.52 -5.10
CA LYS A 108 20.37 17.96 -5.91
C LYS A 108 21.62 18.15 -5.06
N GLU A 109 21.49 18.78 -3.90
CA GLU A 109 22.59 18.95 -2.95
C GLU A 109 23.15 17.60 -2.51
N LEU A 110 22.29 16.64 -2.16
CA LEU A 110 22.69 15.28 -1.82
C LEU A 110 23.46 14.60 -2.97
N ILE A 111 22.97 14.73 -4.20
CA ILE A 111 23.62 14.18 -5.41
C ILE A 111 24.97 14.85 -5.67
N SER A 112 25.07 16.18 -5.50
CA SER A 112 26.29 16.95 -5.80
C SER A 112 27.32 17.00 -4.66
N SER A 113 26.94 16.59 -3.44
CA SER A 113 27.81 16.64 -2.26
C SER A 113 29.09 15.81 -2.47
N ASN A 114 30.15 16.09 -1.70
CA ASN A 114 31.37 15.28 -1.81
C ASN A 114 31.19 13.91 -1.12
N GLU A 115 31.88 12.86 -1.58
CA GLU A 115 31.82 11.52 -0.97
C GLU A 115 32.27 11.51 0.50
N THR A 116 33.13 12.45 0.88
CA THR A 116 33.59 12.63 2.26
C THR A 116 32.57 13.34 3.15
N GLU A 117 31.63 14.09 2.56
CA GLU A 117 30.58 14.82 3.27
C GLU A 117 29.31 13.97 3.46
N ASN A 118 28.98 13.14 2.47
CA ASN A 118 27.86 12.21 2.53
C ASN A 118 28.28 10.82 2.08
N HIS A 119 28.54 9.96 3.07
CA HIS A 119 28.69 8.53 2.90
C HIS A 119 27.40 7.82 3.33
N PHE A 120 27.11 6.67 2.71
CA PHE A 120 26.08 5.73 3.14
C PHE A 120 26.67 4.33 3.11
N ASP A 121 26.18 3.43 3.96
CA ASP A 121 26.57 2.02 4.00
C ASP A 121 25.55 1.12 3.26
N LEU A 122 24.31 1.61 3.10
CA LEU A 122 23.19 0.88 2.52
C LEU A 122 22.17 1.85 1.92
N VAL A 123 21.56 1.47 0.79
CA VAL A 123 20.47 2.23 0.16
C VAL A 123 19.19 1.37 0.07
N PHE A 124 18.05 1.94 0.46
CA PHE A 124 16.72 1.40 0.20
C PHE A 124 16.04 2.20 -0.92
N LEU A 125 15.50 1.49 -1.91
CA LEU A 125 14.82 2.09 -3.06
C LEU A 125 13.41 1.54 -3.19
N GLU A 126 12.43 2.42 -3.41
CA GLU A 126 11.08 2.01 -3.80
C GLU A 126 11.09 1.22 -5.11
N TRP A 127 10.65 -0.04 -5.05
CA TRP A 127 10.82 -1.02 -6.12
C TRP A 127 9.53 -1.27 -6.91
N LEU A 128 9.04 -0.20 -7.56
CA LEU A 128 7.79 -0.20 -8.33
C LEU A 128 7.97 0.50 -9.69
N ILE A 129 7.24 1.59 -9.95
CA ILE A 129 7.16 2.28 -11.24
C ILE A 129 8.19 3.40 -11.41
N VAL A 130 9.23 3.44 -10.58
CA VAL A 130 10.15 4.59 -10.43
C VAL A 130 11.63 4.27 -10.67
N PRO A 131 12.04 3.48 -11.69
CA PRO A 131 13.41 3.00 -11.84
C PRO A 131 14.48 4.10 -12.01
N ALA A 132 14.11 5.35 -12.34
CA ALA A 132 15.09 6.44 -12.46
C ALA A 132 15.81 6.77 -11.13
N ILE A 133 15.24 6.39 -9.98
CA ILE A 133 15.92 6.53 -8.68
C ILE A 133 17.10 5.57 -8.52
N PHE A 134 17.25 4.56 -9.37
CA PHE A 134 18.38 3.62 -9.30
C PHE A 134 19.72 4.31 -9.58
N GLY A 135 19.70 5.52 -10.17
CA GLY A 135 20.89 6.37 -10.29
C GLY A 135 21.56 6.72 -8.94
N PHE A 136 20.84 6.62 -7.81
CA PHE A 136 21.45 6.75 -6.49
C PHE A 136 22.53 5.68 -6.23
N ILE A 137 22.49 4.51 -6.89
CA ILE A 137 23.52 3.47 -6.76
C ILE A 137 24.79 3.82 -7.54
N HIS A 138 24.66 4.61 -8.62
CA HIS A 138 25.84 5.18 -9.26
C HIS A 138 26.49 6.23 -8.36
N ARG A 139 25.68 7.09 -7.73
CA ARG A 139 26.18 8.12 -6.81
C ARG A 139 26.77 7.52 -5.54
N PHE A 140 26.14 6.49 -4.99
CA PHE A 140 26.54 5.80 -3.76
C PHE A 140 26.73 4.31 -4.10
N PRO A 141 27.93 3.88 -4.51
CA PRO A 141 28.20 2.52 -4.97
C PRO A 141 28.29 1.52 -3.81
N VAL A 142 27.16 1.29 -3.15
CA VAL A 142 27.01 0.43 -1.97
C VAL A 142 25.92 -0.62 -2.19
N PRO A 143 25.84 -1.68 -1.35
CA PRO A 143 24.73 -2.61 -1.40
C PRO A 143 23.39 -1.88 -1.29
N PHE A 144 22.37 -2.39 -1.97
CA PHE A 144 21.04 -1.80 -1.94
C PHE A 144 19.94 -2.84 -1.90
N ILE A 145 18.81 -2.44 -1.33
CA ILE A 145 17.61 -3.26 -1.13
C ILE A 145 16.44 -2.58 -1.83
N GLY A 146 15.79 -3.30 -2.72
CA GLY A 146 14.50 -2.88 -3.27
C GLY A 146 13.38 -3.18 -2.28
N ILE A 147 12.44 -2.27 -2.07
CA ILE A 147 11.24 -2.52 -1.27
C ILE A 147 9.96 -2.18 -2.06
N ALA A 148 9.08 -3.17 -2.20
CA ALA A 148 7.79 -3.02 -2.86
C ALA A 148 6.67 -3.02 -1.81
N SER A 149 5.87 -1.95 -1.79
CA SER A 149 4.73 -1.78 -0.88
C SER A 149 3.49 -2.62 -1.24
N LEU A 150 3.49 -3.22 -2.43
CA LEU A 150 2.48 -4.12 -2.98
C LEU A 150 3.20 -5.34 -3.61
N PRO A 151 2.50 -6.38 -4.11
CA PRO A 151 3.17 -7.52 -4.74
C PRO A 151 4.12 -7.08 -5.86
N ALA A 152 5.41 -7.39 -5.74
CA ALA A 152 6.38 -6.98 -6.74
C ALA A 152 6.05 -7.54 -8.12
N PHE A 153 6.23 -6.70 -9.15
CA PHE A 153 6.04 -7.08 -10.54
C PHE A 153 7.07 -8.11 -10.97
N GLY A 154 6.83 -8.79 -12.09
CA GLY A 154 7.72 -9.83 -12.59
C GLY A 154 9.18 -9.37 -12.76
N MET A 155 9.41 -8.16 -13.30
CA MET A 155 10.75 -7.59 -13.44
C MET A 155 11.44 -7.31 -12.09
N GLY A 156 10.68 -7.12 -11.00
CA GLY A 156 11.23 -7.04 -9.66
C GLY A 156 11.75 -8.40 -9.20
N HIS A 157 11.00 -9.48 -9.43
CA HIS A 157 11.46 -10.84 -9.11
C HIS A 157 12.68 -11.26 -9.95
N ASP A 158 12.70 -10.91 -11.23
CA ASP A 158 13.83 -11.19 -12.11
C ASP A 158 15.14 -10.54 -11.61
N SER A 159 15.05 -9.36 -10.97
CA SER A 159 16.22 -8.59 -10.50
C SER A 159 17.08 -9.32 -9.46
N VAL A 160 16.47 -10.23 -8.70
CA VAL A 160 17.15 -11.05 -7.67
C VAL A 160 17.25 -12.52 -8.07
N GLY A 161 17.00 -12.84 -9.35
CA GLY A 161 17.03 -14.21 -9.87
C GLY A 161 15.91 -15.10 -9.34
N ASN A 162 14.78 -14.53 -8.91
CA ASN A 162 13.67 -15.31 -8.38
C ASN A 162 12.92 -16.07 -9.49
N PRO A 163 12.58 -17.36 -9.32
CA PRO A 163 11.77 -18.08 -10.29
C PRO A 163 10.43 -17.40 -10.53
N ASN A 164 10.15 -17.11 -11.80
CA ASN A 164 9.00 -16.31 -12.19
C ASN A 164 8.33 -16.91 -13.43
N PHE A 165 7.38 -17.82 -13.19
CA PHE A 165 6.73 -18.62 -14.23
C PHE A 165 5.27 -18.19 -14.40
N PRO A 166 4.91 -17.48 -15.47
CA PRO A 166 3.55 -16.94 -15.66
C PRO A 166 2.47 -18.02 -15.86
N ALA A 167 2.84 -19.30 -15.94
CA ALA A 167 1.88 -20.40 -15.91
C ALA A 167 1.27 -20.63 -14.52
N TYR A 168 1.96 -20.24 -13.45
CA TYR A 168 1.54 -20.48 -12.06
C TYR A 168 1.56 -19.21 -11.20
N THR A 169 2.35 -18.20 -11.59
CA THR A 169 2.40 -16.91 -10.90
C THR A 169 1.69 -15.85 -11.75
N PRO A 170 0.49 -15.41 -11.36
CA PRO A 170 -0.20 -14.32 -12.05
C PRO A 170 0.57 -13.00 -11.88
N GLU A 171 0.52 -12.15 -12.90
CA GLU A 171 1.00 -10.78 -12.76
C GLU A 171 0.05 -9.94 -11.90
N THR A 172 0.63 -9.04 -11.10
CA THR A 172 -0.06 -8.33 -10.01
C THR A 172 -1.34 -7.61 -10.44
N PHE A 173 -1.43 -7.15 -11.68
CA PHE A 173 -2.57 -6.38 -12.20
C PHE A 173 -3.64 -7.19 -12.94
N LEU A 174 -3.42 -8.48 -13.20
CA LEU A 174 -4.33 -9.28 -14.04
C LEU A 174 -5.49 -9.94 -13.29
N SER A 175 -5.70 -9.62 -12.00
CA SER A 175 -6.86 -10.11 -11.23
C SER A 175 -7.01 -11.63 -11.21
N TYR A 176 -5.90 -12.35 -11.39
CA TYR A 176 -5.85 -13.81 -11.43
C TYR A 176 -5.23 -14.35 -10.15
N SER A 177 -5.78 -15.43 -9.60
CA SER A 177 -5.19 -16.19 -8.50
C SER A 177 -4.23 -17.27 -9.04
N ASP A 178 -3.69 -18.11 -8.17
CA ASP A 178 -2.96 -19.33 -8.58
C ASP A 178 -3.88 -20.36 -9.27
N LYS A 179 -5.20 -20.16 -9.19
CA LYS A 179 -6.23 -20.96 -9.87
C LYS A 179 -6.66 -20.31 -11.19
N MET A 180 -5.79 -20.36 -12.19
CA MET A 180 -6.09 -19.89 -13.55
C MET A 180 -6.59 -21.03 -14.46
N THR A 181 -7.63 -20.76 -15.25
CA THR A 181 -8.00 -21.57 -16.43
C THR A 181 -6.91 -21.54 -17.50
N PHE A 182 -7.02 -22.41 -18.51
CA PHE A 182 -6.07 -22.41 -19.63
C PHE A 182 -5.97 -21.03 -20.33
N PHE A 183 -7.11 -20.38 -20.58
CA PHE A 183 -7.15 -19.08 -21.25
C PHE A 183 -6.62 -17.95 -20.36
N GLU A 184 -6.90 -17.97 -19.06
CA GLU A 184 -6.32 -17.00 -18.12
C GLU A 184 -4.80 -17.16 -18.03
N ARG A 185 -4.28 -18.40 -18.01
CA ARG A 185 -2.82 -18.64 -18.08
C ARG A 185 -2.21 -18.13 -19.37
N ALA A 186 -2.87 -18.33 -20.51
CA ALA A 186 -2.40 -17.84 -21.80
C ALA A 186 -2.38 -16.30 -21.83
N HIS A 187 -3.44 -15.65 -21.35
CA HIS A 187 -3.50 -14.20 -21.22
C HIS A 187 -2.44 -13.67 -20.26
N ASN A 188 -2.23 -14.33 -19.12
CA ASN A 188 -1.20 -13.98 -18.16
C ASN A 188 0.20 -14.06 -18.76
N MET A 189 0.50 -15.11 -19.52
CA MET A 189 1.75 -15.25 -20.26
C MET A 189 1.94 -14.11 -21.28
N ILE A 190 0.90 -13.79 -22.06
CA ILE A 190 0.98 -12.70 -23.06
C ILE A 190 1.27 -11.36 -22.37
N TYR A 191 0.52 -11.03 -21.32
CA TYR A 191 0.72 -9.81 -20.56
C TYR A 191 2.10 -9.76 -19.91
N PHE A 192 2.54 -10.86 -19.31
CA PHE A 192 3.87 -10.97 -18.70
C PHE A 192 5.00 -10.68 -19.69
N LEU A 193 4.96 -11.31 -20.88
CA LEU A 193 5.96 -11.11 -21.92
C LEU A 193 5.91 -9.67 -22.46
N TRP A 194 4.71 -9.14 -22.67
CA TRP A 194 4.52 -7.77 -23.10
C TRP A 194 5.05 -6.77 -22.06
N LEU A 195 4.75 -6.96 -20.78
CA LEU A 195 5.17 -6.06 -19.70
C LEU A 195 6.70 -6.07 -19.56
N LYS A 196 7.33 -7.24 -19.61
CA LYS A 196 8.79 -7.35 -19.62
C LYS A 196 9.40 -6.63 -20.82
N TYR A 197 8.85 -6.86 -22.01
CA TYR A 197 9.32 -6.17 -23.22
C TYR A 197 9.20 -4.65 -23.06
N TYR A 198 8.01 -4.16 -22.70
CA TYR A 198 7.76 -2.73 -22.52
C TYR A 198 8.67 -2.12 -21.45
N PHE A 199 8.85 -2.81 -20.32
CA PHE A 199 9.71 -2.34 -19.24
C PHE A 199 11.17 -2.21 -19.71
N TYR A 200 11.78 -3.28 -20.24
CA TYR A 200 13.20 -3.27 -20.56
C TYR A 200 13.56 -2.46 -21.82
N TYR A 201 12.67 -2.38 -22.81
CA TYR A 201 12.95 -1.76 -24.10
C TYR A 201 12.28 -0.39 -24.32
N THR A 202 11.39 0.04 -23.42
CA THR A 202 10.72 1.35 -23.55
C THR A 202 10.80 2.16 -22.27
N ALA A 203 10.28 1.64 -21.16
CA ALA A 203 10.26 2.38 -19.91
C ALA A 203 11.67 2.60 -19.35
N LEU A 204 12.47 1.55 -19.21
CA LEU A 204 13.79 1.63 -18.59
C LEU A 204 14.76 2.56 -19.34
N PRO A 205 14.82 2.56 -20.69
CA PRO A 205 15.57 3.58 -21.44
C PRO A 205 15.08 5.01 -21.19
N ALA A 206 13.76 5.23 -21.10
CA ALA A 206 13.21 6.56 -20.81
C ALA A 206 13.59 7.02 -19.39
N HIS A 207 13.55 6.13 -18.41
CA HIS A 207 14.01 6.41 -17.05
C HIS A 207 15.53 6.60 -16.96
N ASP A 208 16.32 5.88 -17.76
CA ASP A 208 17.77 6.06 -17.86
C ASP A 208 18.12 7.45 -18.37
N ALA A 209 17.41 7.94 -19.40
CA ALA A 209 17.56 9.31 -19.88
C ALA A 209 17.22 10.35 -18.80
N ILE A 210 16.20 10.10 -17.97
CA ILE A 210 15.88 10.97 -16.82
C ILE A 210 17.02 10.94 -15.81
N ALA A 211 17.49 9.76 -15.42
CA ALA A 211 18.57 9.62 -14.45
C ALA A 211 19.89 10.28 -14.92
N ARG A 212 20.28 10.12 -16.20
CA ARG A 212 21.48 10.77 -16.76
C ARG A 212 21.45 12.29 -16.68
N ARG A 213 20.27 12.91 -16.83
CA ARG A 213 20.10 14.38 -16.67
C ARG A 213 20.46 14.86 -15.26
N HIS A 214 20.32 14.01 -14.24
CA HIS A 214 20.55 14.38 -12.84
C HIS A 214 21.86 13.83 -12.26
N PHE A 215 22.24 12.62 -12.64
CA PHE A 215 23.43 11.91 -12.14
C PHE A 215 24.65 12.01 -13.08
N GLY A 216 24.44 12.46 -14.32
CA GLY A 216 25.49 12.61 -15.33
C GLY A 216 25.60 11.44 -16.31
N GLU A 217 26.20 11.73 -17.47
CA GLU A 217 26.35 10.77 -18.59
C GLU A 217 27.31 9.61 -18.29
N ALA A 218 28.16 9.73 -17.27
CA ALA A 218 29.09 8.68 -16.87
C ALA A 218 28.42 7.48 -16.17
N MET A 219 27.13 7.61 -15.81
CA MET A 219 26.35 6.57 -15.15
C MET A 219 26.26 5.29 -16.01
N PRO A 220 26.43 4.08 -15.44
CA PRO A 220 26.11 2.83 -16.15
C PRO A 220 24.62 2.80 -16.53
N TYR A 221 24.25 1.94 -17.49
CA TYR A 221 22.84 1.81 -17.87
C TYR A 221 22.00 1.35 -16.67
N LEU A 222 20.83 1.97 -16.46
CA LEU A 222 19.96 1.60 -15.34
C LEU A 222 19.57 0.11 -15.34
N GLY A 223 19.51 -0.54 -16.51
CA GLY A 223 19.29 -1.99 -16.59
C GLY A 223 20.38 -2.83 -15.94
N ASP A 224 21.63 -2.37 -15.96
CA ASP A 224 22.73 -3.07 -15.28
C ASP A 224 22.68 -2.90 -13.77
N ILE A 225 22.14 -1.78 -13.29
CA ILE A 225 21.89 -1.52 -11.87
C ILE A 225 20.67 -2.33 -11.40
N HIS A 226 19.59 -2.34 -12.20
CA HIS A 226 18.32 -3.03 -11.90
C HIS A 226 18.51 -4.51 -11.56
N LEU A 227 19.53 -5.18 -12.12
CA LEU A 227 19.81 -6.60 -11.90
C LEU A 227 20.76 -6.90 -10.73
N LYS A 228 21.07 -5.90 -9.88
CA LYS A 228 22.02 -6.02 -8.77
C LYS A 228 21.50 -5.72 -7.35
N PRO A 229 20.18 -5.68 -7.04
CA PRO A 229 19.77 -5.55 -5.66
C PRO A 229 20.29 -6.73 -4.84
N SER A 230 20.75 -6.46 -3.62
CA SER A 230 21.18 -7.51 -2.69
C SER A 230 19.98 -8.30 -2.17
N MET A 231 18.84 -7.63 -1.97
CA MET A 231 17.57 -8.22 -1.56
C MET A 231 16.39 -7.44 -2.15
N LEU A 232 15.26 -8.14 -2.26
CA LEU A 232 13.96 -7.57 -2.59
C LEU A 232 13.01 -7.81 -1.42
N PHE A 233 12.56 -6.74 -0.78
CA PHE A 233 11.56 -6.76 0.27
C PHE A 233 10.18 -6.61 -0.35
N VAL A 234 9.27 -7.53 -0.04
CA VAL A 234 7.89 -7.51 -0.53
C VAL A 234 6.93 -7.57 0.65
N THR A 235 5.81 -6.86 0.58
CA THR A 235 4.81 -6.83 1.66
C THR A 235 3.82 -7.98 1.64
N THR A 236 3.99 -8.94 0.73
CA THR A 236 3.08 -10.08 0.58
C THR A 236 3.49 -11.26 1.45
N ASP A 237 2.52 -11.88 2.13
CA ASP A 237 2.69 -13.13 2.87
C ASP A 237 1.97 -14.31 2.19
N PHE A 238 2.53 -15.51 2.31
CA PHE A 238 1.97 -16.73 1.71
C PHE A 238 0.62 -17.14 2.33
N VAL A 239 0.28 -16.65 3.53
CA VAL A 239 -1.04 -16.85 4.15
C VAL A 239 -2.10 -16.02 3.43
N PHE A 240 -1.74 -14.80 3.00
CA PHE A 240 -2.69 -13.84 2.41
C PHE A 240 -2.57 -13.72 0.89
N HIS A 241 -1.57 -14.31 0.25
CA HIS A 241 -1.35 -14.25 -1.19
C HIS A 241 -1.25 -15.65 -1.82
N SER A 242 -1.35 -15.70 -3.14
CA SER A 242 -1.03 -16.90 -3.90
C SER A 242 0.40 -17.37 -3.56
N PRO A 243 0.62 -18.69 -3.39
CA PRO A 243 1.94 -19.23 -3.12
C PRO A 243 2.90 -18.93 -4.27
N ARG A 244 4.10 -18.43 -3.95
CA ARG A 244 5.18 -18.15 -4.90
C ARG A 244 6.48 -18.80 -4.43
N PRO A 245 7.24 -19.46 -5.32
CA PRO A 245 8.60 -19.89 -5.00
C PRO A 245 9.49 -18.65 -4.83
N ASN A 246 10.10 -18.52 -3.65
CA ASN A 246 10.98 -17.41 -3.32
C ASN A 246 12.41 -17.90 -3.07
N VAL A 247 13.38 -17.23 -3.67
CA VAL A 247 14.80 -17.35 -3.31
C VAL A 247 15.08 -16.62 -1.99
N PRO A 248 16.17 -16.93 -1.27
CA PRO A 248 16.50 -16.27 0.00
C PRO A 248 16.64 -14.74 -0.08
N ALA A 249 16.92 -14.20 -1.27
CA ALA A 249 17.01 -12.76 -1.50
C ALA A 249 15.64 -12.05 -1.53
N VAL A 250 14.53 -12.80 -1.65
CA VAL A 250 13.17 -12.25 -1.52
C VAL A 250 12.73 -12.38 -0.06
N VAL A 251 12.60 -11.24 0.62
CA VAL A 251 12.20 -11.18 2.03
C VAL A 251 10.76 -10.69 2.12
N GLN A 252 9.90 -11.50 2.72
CA GLN A 252 8.49 -11.17 2.93
C GLN A 252 8.32 -10.41 4.25
N LEU A 253 7.73 -9.22 4.16
CA LEU A 253 7.51 -8.27 5.26
C LEU A 253 6.05 -7.84 5.32
N SER A 254 5.15 -8.79 5.59
CA SER A 254 3.72 -8.52 5.77
C SER A 254 3.40 -7.99 7.17
N GLY A 255 2.31 -7.23 7.29
CA GLY A 255 1.81 -6.71 8.55
C GLY A 255 2.70 -5.65 9.23
N LEU A 256 3.71 -5.10 8.54
CA LEU A 256 4.61 -4.08 9.10
C LEU A 256 3.89 -2.81 9.58
N HIS A 257 2.75 -2.49 8.97
CA HIS A 257 1.93 -1.34 9.32
C HIS A 257 1.05 -1.57 10.55
N ILE A 258 0.96 -2.81 11.04
CA ILE A 258 0.00 -3.20 12.07
C ILE A 258 0.59 -2.98 13.45
N ASN A 259 0.01 -2.04 14.19
CA ASN A 259 0.45 -1.72 15.54
C ASN A 259 0.11 -2.86 16.53
N SER A 260 0.87 -2.96 17.61
CA SER A 260 0.52 -3.88 18.70
C SER A 260 -0.83 -3.50 19.32
N PRO A 261 -1.70 -4.47 19.67
CA PRO A 261 -2.93 -4.18 20.40
C PRO A 261 -2.62 -3.45 21.71
N LYS A 262 -3.30 -2.32 21.96
CA LYS A 262 -3.40 -1.79 23.32
C LYS A 262 -4.12 -2.85 24.17
N PRO A 263 -3.62 -3.21 25.37
CA PRO A 263 -4.23 -4.26 26.17
C PRO A 263 -5.69 -3.91 26.49
N LEU A 264 -6.62 -4.75 26.02
CA LEU A 264 -8.04 -4.67 26.39
C LEU A 264 -8.33 -5.57 27.59
N PRO A 265 -9.32 -5.23 28.44
CA PRO A 265 -9.71 -6.06 29.58
C PRO A 265 -10.10 -7.46 29.10
N GLN A 266 -9.43 -8.47 29.66
CA GLN A 266 -9.60 -9.87 29.29
C GLN A 266 -11.05 -10.33 29.47
N LYS A 267 -11.70 -10.71 28.36
CA LYS A 267 -12.60 -11.86 28.35
C LYS A 267 -12.76 -12.42 26.93
N ASN A 268 -12.36 -13.67 26.80
CA ASN A 268 -12.71 -14.68 25.79
C ASN A 268 -12.31 -14.38 24.34
N ILE A 269 -11.12 -14.85 23.92
CA ILE A 269 -10.83 -15.18 22.52
C ILE A 269 -9.96 -16.44 22.46
N GLU A 270 -10.59 -17.61 22.33
CA GLU A 270 -9.94 -18.84 21.87
C GLU A 270 -10.17 -18.97 20.35
N MET A 271 -9.17 -18.53 19.58
CA MET A 271 -8.94 -18.79 18.14
C MET A 271 -7.66 -18.07 17.64
N VAL A 272 -7.07 -17.19 18.45
CA VAL A 272 -5.89 -16.38 18.10
C VAL A 272 -4.53 -17.07 18.38
N TRP A 273 -4.52 -18.31 18.87
CA TRP A 273 -3.28 -18.95 19.34
C TRP A 273 -2.27 -19.27 18.23
N ILE A 274 -2.73 -19.72 17.06
CA ILE A 274 -1.84 -20.08 15.92
C ILE A 274 -1.21 -18.83 15.28
N PHE A 275 -1.90 -17.69 15.28
CA PHE A 275 -1.40 -16.42 14.73
C PHE A 275 -0.43 -15.69 15.67
N ARG A 276 -0.51 -15.95 16.98
CA ARG A 276 0.30 -15.28 18.00
C ARG A 276 1.79 -15.62 17.93
N GLU A 277 2.15 -16.78 17.41
CA GLU A 277 3.55 -17.25 17.28
C GLU A 277 4.28 -16.59 16.10
N SER A 278 3.63 -16.45 14.94
CA SER A 278 4.22 -15.82 13.74
C SER A 278 4.47 -14.32 13.93
N LEU A 279 3.51 -13.61 14.56
CA LEU A 279 3.64 -12.18 14.90
C LEU A 279 4.61 -11.92 16.06
N ARG A 280 4.99 -12.96 16.82
CA ARG A 280 5.93 -12.84 17.95
C ARG A 280 7.34 -12.48 17.50
N LYS A 281 7.71 -12.79 16.25
CA LYS A 281 9.04 -12.52 15.69
C LYS A 281 9.29 -11.04 15.30
N TRP A 282 8.26 -10.19 15.24
CA TRP A 282 8.39 -8.83 14.67
C TRP A 282 7.69 -7.72 15.49
N ARG A 283 7.70 -7.82 16.83
CA ARG A 283 7.01 -6.90 17.77
C ARG A 283 7.58 -5.46 17.91
N GLY A 284 8.32 -4.95 16.93
CA GLY A 284 9.04 -3.67 17.05
C GLY A 284 8.23 -2.41 16.75
N VAL A 285 7.28 -2.47 15.81
CA VAL A 285 6.78 -1.24 15.20
C VAL A 285 5.51 -0.73 15.90
N CYS A 286 5.65 0.35 16.67
CA CYS A 286 4.53 1.14 17.18
C CYS A 286 4.73 2.63 16.87
N LEU A 287 3.72 3.26 16.30
CA LEU A 287 3.57 4.71 16.17
C LEU A 287 2.35 5.15 16.98
N ASP A 288 2.52 5.90 18.06
CA ASP A 288 1.42 6.64 18.71
C ASP A 288 1.97 7.93 19.34
N ARG A 289 1.31 9.05 19.03
CA ARG A 289 0.76 10.03 20.00
C ARG A 289 0.28 11.28 19.26
N GLU A 290 -1.03 11.39 18.99
CA GLU A 290 -1.76 12.68 18.91
C GLU A 290 -3.32 12.61 18.82
N THR A 291 -3.99 11.49 19.15
CA THR A 291 -5.41 11.28 18.75
C THR A 291 -6.46 11.22 19.89
N HIS A 292 -6.15 11.63 21.12
CA HIS A 292 -7.00 11.25 22.26
C HIS A 292 -8.43 11.82 22.28
N ILE A 293 -8.68 13.05 21.80
CA ILE A 293 -10.04 13.65 21.84
C ILE A 293 -10.92 13.08 20.71
N LEU A 294 -10.38 12.97 19.49
CA LEU A 294 -11.09 12.39 18.34
C LEU A 294 -11.42 10.90 18.56
N ILE A 295 -10.56 10.17 19.30
CA ILE A 295 -10.81 8.77 19.66
C ILE A 295 -12.06 8.64 20.56
N GLN A 296 -12.28 9.56 21.49
CA GLN A 296 -13.39 9.43 22.45
C GLN A 296 -14.75 9.64 21.77
N ASP A 297 -14.90 10.71 20.99
CA ASP A 297 -16.13 10.98 20.20
C ASP A 297 -16.42 9.87 19.19
N LEU A 298 -15.37 9.25 18.65
CA LEU A 298 -15.49 8.12 17.74
C LEU A 298 -15.96 6.88 18.49
N LYS A 299 -15.33 6.59 19.63
CA LYS A 299 -15.68 5.46 20.50
C LYS A 299 -17.14 5.56 20.96
N GLU A 300 -17.59 6.70 21.44
CA GLU A 300 -18.98 6.90 21.88
C GLU A 300 -20.00 6.69 20.76
N PHE A 301 -19.68 7.17 19.55
CA PHE A 301 -20.50 6.90 18.38
C PHE A 301 -20.55 5.40 18.05
N MET A 302 -19.43 4.69 18.13
CA MET A 302 -19.39 3.25 17.85
C MET A 302 -20.08 2.43 18.95
N ASP A 303 -19.90 2.80 20.22
CA ASP A 303 -20.51 2.16 21.38
C ASP A 303 -22.03 2.34 21.45
N SER A 304 -22.55 3.46 20.95
CA SER A 304 -24.00 3.71 20.92
C SER A 304 -24.73 2.96 19.80
N ALA A 305 -24.02 2.31 18.88
CA ALA A 305 -24.61 1.59 17.75
C ALA A 305 -25.40 0.35 18.21
N PRO A 306 -26.74 0.30 18.05
CA PRO A 306 -27.56 -0.79 18.59
C PRO A 306 -27.23 -2.17 18.03
N GLU A 307 -27.13 -2.29 16.70
CA GLU A 307 -26.88 -3.56 16.00
C GLU A 307 -25.42 -3.73 15.58
N GLY A 308 -24.67 -2.63 15.49
CA GLY A 308 -23.24 -2.64 15.20
C GLY A 308 -22.80 -1.49 14.30
N VAL A 309 -21.55 -1.54 13.89
CA VAL A 309 -20.89 -0.52 13.08
C VAL A 309 -20.56 -1.09 11.70
N ILE A 310 -20.95 -0.35 10.67
CA ILE A 310 -20.48 -0.53 9.29
C ILE A 310 -19.36 0.47 9.08
N TYR A 311 -18.15 -0.02 8.77
CA TYR A 311 -17.04 0.85 8.44
C TYR A 311 -16.89 0.94 6.92
N PHE A 312 -16.80 2.16 6.37
CA PHE A 312 -16.66 2.40 4.94
C PHE A 312 -15.47 3.32 4.65
N SER A 313 -14.45 2.77 3.98
CA SER A 313 -13.25 3.52 3.56
C SER A 313 -12.71 2.98 2.24
N LEU A 314 -12.58 3.86 1.24
CA LEU A 314 -11.99 3.55 -0.07
C LEU A 314 -10.47 3.80 -0.13
N GLY A 315 -9.83 3.92 1.04
CA GLY A 315 -8.38 4.07 1.15
C GLY A 315 -7.90 5.51 0.99
N SER A 316 -6.60 5.69 0.74
CA SER A 316 -5.97 7.02 0.66
C SER A 316 -6.07 7.66 -0.72
N ASN A 317 -6.20 6.84 -1.77
CA ASN A 317 -6.07 7.24 -3.16
C ASN A 317 -7.44 7.42 -3.84
N VAL A 318 -8.41 6.55 -3.56
CA VAL A 318 -9.79 6.73 -4.03
C VAL A 318 -10.52 7.62 -3.03
N ARG A 319 -10.87 8.83 -3.45
CA ARG A 319 -11.59 9.78 -2.62
C ARG A 319 -13.09 9.51 -2.67
N SER A 320 -13.71 9.26 -1.53
CA SER A 320 -15.18 9.08 -1.45
C SER A 320 -15.92 10.33 -1.92
N ASP A 321 -15.38 11.52 -1.65
CA ASP A 321 -16.03 12.79 -2.04
C ASP A 321 -16.05 13.08 -3.54
N THR A 322 -15.27 12.33 -4.32
CA THR A 322 -15.30 12.38 -5.80
C THR A 322 -16.28 11.38 -6.42
N MET A 323 -16.96 10.57 -5.60
CA MET A 323 -17.98 9.62 -6.05
C MET A 323 -19.15 10.36 -6.72
N ASP A 324 -19.60 9.83 -7.86
CA ASP A 324 -20.72 10.40 -8.60
C ASP A 324 -22.01 10.46 -7.74
N ALA A 325 -22.87 11.42 -8.06
CA ALA A 325 -24.05 11.71 -7.26
C ALA A 325 -25.03 10.53 -7.15
N GLN A 326 -25.12 9.71 -8.19
CA GLN A 326 -26.02 8.58 -8.25
C GLN A 326 -25.55 7.46 -7.30
N LYS A 327 -24.27 7.05 -7.38
CA LYS A 327 -23.70 6.05 -6.47
C LYS A 327 -23.69 6.52 -5.02
N ARG A 328 -23.37 7.79 -4.78
CA ARG A 328 -23.46 8.38 -3.45
C ARG A 328 -24.87 8.29 -2.86
N GLN A 329 -25.89 8.60 -3.66
CA GLN A 329 -27.27 8.49 -3.22
C GLN A 329 -27.66 7.04 -2.93
N ILE A 330 -27.20 6.09 -3.75
CA ILE A 330 -27.42 4.65 -3.51
C ILE A 330 -26.89 4.23 -2.13
N PHE A 331 -25.66 4.57 -1.78
CA PHE A 331 -25.11 4.24 -0.45
C PHE A 331 -25.90 4.89 0.68
N LEU A 332 -26.28 6.17 0.54
CA LEU A 332 -27.11 6.88 1.53
C LEU A 332 -28.48 6.23 1.71
N ASP A 333 -29.13 5.84 0.62
CA ASP A 333 -30.43 5.16 0.64
C ASP A 333 -30.31 3.81 1.37
N VAL A 334 -29.27 3.02 1.08
CA VAL A 334 -29.00 1.75 1.76
C VAL A 334 -28.75 1.95 3.25
N PHE A 335 -27.91 2.92 3.62
CA PHE A 335 -27.62 3.20 5.03
C PHE A 335 -28.85 3.71 5.78
N SER A 336 -29.75 4.43 5.11
CA SER A 336 -31.02 4.87 5.70
C SER A 336 -31.95 3.70 6.06
N GLU A 337 -31.87 2.58 5.32
CA GLU A 337 -32.64 1.36 5.57
C GLU A 337 -32.04 0.45 6.65
N LEU A 338 -30.89 0.85 7.20
CA LEU A 338 -30.18 0.16 8.26
C LEU A 338 -30.08 1.04 9.52
N PRO A 339 -31.20 1.56 10.08
CA PRO A 339 -31.18 2.54 11.16
C PRO A 339 -30.61 2.00 12.49
N GLY A 340 -30.59 0.68 12.67
CA GLY A 340 -29.96 0.02 13.82
C GLY A 340 -28.43 -0.04 13.76
N TYR A 341 -27.83 0.26 12.60
CA TYR A 341 -26.38 0.30 12.40
C TYR A 341 -25.88 1.72 12.32
N HIS A 342 -24.73 1.96 12.94
CA HIS A 342 -23.98 3.19 12.75
C HIS A 342 -22.97 3.00 11.62
N VAL A 343 -22.93 3.94 10.69
CA VAL A 343 -22.02 3.94 9.55
C VAL A 343 -20.92 4.95 9.79
N LEU A 344 -19.69 4.47 9.82
CA LEU A 344 -18.51 5.33 9.88
C LEU A 344 -17.91 5.41 8.47
N TRP A 345 -18.01 6.57 7.84
CA TRP A 345 -17.60 6.77 6.45
C TRP A 345 -16.44 7.74 6.33
N LYS A 346 -15.29 7.25 5.81
CA LYS A 346 -14.19 8.11 5.41
C LYS A 346 -14.60 8.99 4.22
N TRP A 347 -14.64 10.30 4.44
CA TRP A 347 -15.13 11.30 3.48
C TRP A 347 -14.28 12.57 3.54
N GLU A 348 -13.70 12.97 2.41
CA GLU A 348 -12.64 13.99 2.36
C GLU A 348 -13.13 15.45 2.33
N SER A 349 -14.44 15.67 2.21
CA SER A 349 -15.09 16.99 2.20
C SER A 349 -15.82 17.30 3.52
N ASP A 350 -16.17 18.56 3.76
CA ASP A 350 -16.82 18.98 5.02
C ASP A 350 -18.30 18.63 5.11
N SER A 351 -18.94 18.33 3.99
CA SER A 351 -20.36 18.00 3.94
C SER A 351 -20.64 16.85 2.97
N LEU A 352 -21.73 16.14 3.26
CA LEU A 352 -22.30 15.10 2.42
C LEU A 352 -23.78 15.44 2.18
N PRO A 353 -24.17 15.84 0.96
CA PRO A 353 -25.58 16.07 0.64
C PRO A 353 -26.39 14.79 0.88
N GLY A 354 -27.47 14.88 1.68
CA GLY A 354 -28.33 13.74 2.00
C GLY A 354 -27.84 12.87 3.17
N GLN A 355 -26.86 13.32 3.96
CA GLN A 355 -26.37 12.58 5.12
C GLN A 355 -27.50 12.21 6.11
N THR A 356 -27.59 10.94 6.45
CA THR A 356 -28.53 10.40 7.44
C THR A 356 -27.94 10.45 8.85
N LYS A 357 -28.80 10.41 9.87
CA LYS A 357 -28.38 10.52 11.29
C LYS A 357 -27.46 9.38 11.75
N ASN A 358 -27.57 8.21 11.13
CA ASN A 358 -26.74 7.06 11.46
C ASN A 358 -25.39 7.05 10.74
N VAL A 359 -25.08 8.06 9.91
CA VAL A 359 -23.79 8.19 9.21
C VAL A 359 -22.94 9.27 9.89
N LYS A 360 -21.75 8.89 10.35
CA LYS A 360 -20.71 9.80 10.83
C LYS A 360 -19.57 9.88 9.82
N LEU A 361 -19.21 11.10 9.42
CA LEU A 361 -18.13 11.37 8.49
C LEU A 361 -16.84 11.69 9.23
N ALA A 362 -15.73 11.29 8.65
CA ALA A 362 -14.40 11.74 9.05
C ALA A 362 -13.46 11.79 7.86
N LYS A 363 -12.64 12.84 7.75
CA LYS A 363 -11.63 12.96 6.69
C LYS A 363 -10.52 11.92 6.83
N TRP A 364 -10.21 11.56 8.07
CA TRP A 364 -9.23 10.55 8.41
C TRP A 364 -9.71 9.78 9.64
N LEU A 365 -9.45 8.47 9.66
CA LEU A 365 -9.87 7.58 10.73
C LEU A 365 -8.69 6.72 11.20
N PRO A 366 -8.55 6.45 12.50
CA PRO A 366 -7.59 5.49 13.01
C PRO A 366 -8.07 4.07 12.67
N GLN A 367 -7.84 3.64 11.42
CA GLN A 367 -8.45 2.45 10.83
C GLN A 367 -8.27 1.20 11.69
N GLN A 368 -7.07 0.96 12.21
CA GLN A 368 -6.81 -0.20 13.08
C GLN A 368 -7.59 -0.14 14.40
N ASP A 369 -7.78 1.03 15.00
CA ASP A 369 -8.56 1.17 16.23
C ASP A 369 -10.06 0.97 15.95
N VAL A 370 -10.53 1.46 14.79
CA VAL A 370 -11.89 1.21 14.31
C VAL A 370 -12.11 -0.29 14.12
N LEU A 371 -11.24 -0.97 13.36
CA LEU A 371 -11.37 -2.40 13.07
C LEU A 371 -11.25 -3.29 14.31
N ARG A 372 -10.52 -2.85 15.35
CA ARG A 372 -10.46 -3.54 16.66
C ARG A 372 -11.73 -3.41 17.48
N HIS A 373 -12.61 -2.47 17.16
CA HIS A 373 -13.79 -2.22 17.97
C HIS A 373 -14.79 -3.37 17.84
N PRO A 374 -15.26 -3.97 18.96
CA PRO A 374 -16.04 -5.22 18.94
C PRO A 374 -17.42 -5.07 18.27
N LYS A 375 -17.88 -3.83 18.06
CA LYS A 375 -19.14 -3.55 17.35
C LYS A 375 -18.99 -3.48 15.83
N VAL A 376 -17.78 -3.45 15.26
CA VAL A 376 -17.64 -3.47 13.80
C VAL A 376 -18.09 -4.82 13.26
N LYS A 377 -19.05 -4.80 12.32
CA LYS A 377 -19.65 -6.00 11.73
C LYS A 377 -19.17 -6.26 10.31
N VAL A 378 -18.86 -5.20 9.57
CA VAL A 378 -18.41 -5.30 8.19
C VAL A 378 -17.55 -4.09 7.85
N PHE A 379 -16.52 -4.33 7.04
CA PHE A 379 -15.71 -3.30 6.43
C PHE A 379 -15.91 -3.26 4.91
N ILE A 380 -16.52 -2.18 4.43
CA ILE A 380 -16.62 -1.86 3.01
C ILE A 380 -15.33 -1.14 2.60
N THR A 381 -14.56 -1.75 1.70
CA THR A 381 -13.23 -1.30 1.32
C THR A 381 -12.99 -1.37 -0.19
N GLN A 382 -12.04 -0.59 -0.69
CA GLN A 382 -11.52 -0.74 -2.04
C GLN A 382 -10.67 -2.02 -2.24
N GLY A 383 -10.33 -2.74 -1.17
CA GLY A 383 -9.53 -3.98 -1.25
C GLY A 383 -8.02 -3.73 -1.38
N GLY A 384 -7.53 -2.60 -0.87
CA GLY A 384 -6.09 -2.36 -0.78
C GLY A 384 -5.41 -3.37 0.14
N LEU A 385 -4.17 -3.75 -0.20
CA LEU A 385 -3.41 -4.77 0.54
C LEU A 385 -3.36 -4.50 2.05
N GLN A 386 -2.91 -3.33 2.47
CA GLN A 386 -2.74 -3.00 3.89
C GLN A 386 -4.07 -3.05 4.66
N SER A 387 -5.13 -2.46 4.11
CA SER A 387 -6.48 -2.47 4.70
C SER A 387 -7.06 -3.88 4.82
N THR A 388 -6.76 -4.74 3.86
CA THR A 388 -7.21 -6.14 3.84
C THR A 388 -6.51 -6.94 4.95
N GLU A 389 -5.18 -6.80 5.09
CA GLU A 389 -4.43 -7.45 6.17
C GLU A 389 -4.92 -7.02 7.56
N GLU A 390 -5.19 -5.71 7.76
CA GLU A 390 -5.74 -5.20 9.01
C GLU A 390 -7.09 -5.84 9.35
N ALA A 391 -8.00 -5.92 8.38
CA ALA A 391 -9.33 -6.49 8.58
C ALA A 391 -9.28 -7.99 8.91
N ILE A 392 -8.47 -8.75 8.17
CA ILE A 392 -8.29 -10.18 8.41
C ILE A 392 -7.75 -10.42 9.83
N LEU A 393 -6.75 -9.65 10.26
CA LEU A 393 -6.16 -9.80 11.59
C LEU A 393 -7.09 -9.38 12.73
N MET A 394 -8.07 -8.50 12.47
CA MET A 394 -9.10 -8.15 13.44
C MET A 394 -10.37 -9.03 13.34
N GLY A 395 -10.40 -9.99 12.41
CA GLY A 395 -11.56 -10.86 12.20
C GLY A 395 -12.80 -10.12 11.71
N VAL A 396 -12.61 -9.05 10.93
CA VAL A 396 -13.71 -8.23 10.37
C VAL A 396 -13.98 -8.67 8.92
N PRO A 397 -15.20 -9.15 8.60
CA PRO A 397 -15.59 -9.48 7.22
C PRO A 397 -15.57 -8.27 6.28
N LEU A 398 -15.34 -8.54 4.99
CA LEU A 398 -15.08 -7.52 3.98
C LEU A 398 -16.16 -7.44 2.89
N ILE A 399 -16.46 -6.23 2.44
CA ILE A 399 -17.09 -5.99 1.12
C ILE A 399 -16.08 -5.22 0.28
N GLY A 400 -15.49 -5.90 -0.69
CA GLY A 400 -14.50 -5.33 -1.61
C GLY A 400 -15.14 -4.65 -2.82
N ILE A 401 -14.78 -3.40 -3.07
CA ILE A 401 -15.15 -2.61 -4.24
C ILE A 401 -13.87 -2.17 -4.96
N PRO A 402 -13.29 -3.01 -5.84
CA PRO A 402 -11.99 -2.74 -6.44
C PRO A 402 -12.04 -1.60 -7.47
N PHE A 403 -11.00 -0.76 -7.47
CA PHE A 403 -10.85 0.37 -8.40
C PHE A 403 -9.62 0.26 -9.29
N PHE A 404 -8.48 -0.18 -8.74
CA PHE A 404 -7.24 -0.22 -9.49
C PHE A 404 -6.16 -1.08 -8.86
N ALA A 405 -5.06 -1.23 -9.59
CA ALA A 405 -3.85 -1.91 -9.15
C ALA A 405 -4.07 -3.37 -8.73
N ASP A 406 -3.59 -3.73 -7.54
CA ASP A 406 -3.70 -5.04 -6.92
C ASP A 406 -5.09 -5.32 -6.31
N GLN A 407 -5.98 -4.34 -6.30
CA GLN A 407 -7.27 -4.44 -5.58
C GLN A 407 -8.18 -5.53 -6.13
N ASP A 408 -8.29 -5.68 -7.45
CA ASP A 408 -9.13 -6.74 -8.03
C ASP A 408 -8.61 -8.13 -7.66
N PHE A 409 -7.29 -8.30 -7.63
CA PHE A 409 -6.66 -9.54 -7.17
C PHE A 409 -6.96 -9.79 -5.69
N ASN A 410 -6.76 -8.78 -4.83
CA ASN A 410 -7.01 -8.90 -3.40
C ASN A 410 -8.49 -9.23 -3.12
N VAL A 411 -9.43 -8.56 -3.80
CA VAL A 411 -10.87 -8.80 -3.65
C VAL A 411 -11.27 -10.17 -4.18
N LYS A 412 -10.64 -10.66 -5.26
CA LYS A 412 -10.84 -12.04 -5.69
C LYS A 412 -10.43 -13.04 -4.61
N LEU A 413 -9.28 -12.83 -3.96
CA LEU A 413 -8.85 -13.67 -2.85
C LEU A 413 -9.77 -13.58 -1.62
N ILE A 414 -10.35 -12.40 -1.34
CA ILE A 414 -11.36 -12.23 -0.29
C ILE A 414 -12.56 -13.16 -0.54
N VAL A 415 -13.05 -13.22 -1.78
CA VAL A 415 -14.18 -14.07 -2.16
C VAL A 415 -13.80 -15.55 -2.17
N GLU A 416 -12.66 -15.91 -2.78
CA GLU A 416 -12.19 -17.30 -2.87
C GLU A 416 -11.92 -17.95 -1.51
N ARG A 417 -11.59 -17.13 -0.49
CA ARG A 417 -11.36 -17.57 0.89
C ARG A 417 -12.57 -17.43 1.79
N GLU A 418 -13.72 -17.02 1.25
CA GLU A 418 -14.97 -16.87 1.99
C GLU A 418 -14.89 -15.89 3.18
N ILE A 419 -14.02 -14.89 3.11
CA ILE A 419 -13.84 -13.85 4.14
C ILE A 419 -14.55 -12.53 3.79
N GLY A 420 -15.30 -12.51 2.69
CA GLY A 420 -16.04 -11.34 2.24
C GLY A 420 -16.70 -11.50 0.88
N LEU A 421 -17.29 -10.41 0.40
CA LEU A 421 -18.00 -10.32 -0.88
C LEU A 421 -17.37 -9.27 -1.79
N LYS A 422 -17.60 -9.42 -3.11
CA LYS A 422 -17.19 -8.44 -4.12
C LYS A 422 -18.42 -7.70 -4.66
N ILE A 423 -18.29 -6.38 -4.81
CA ILE A 423 -19.22 -5.55 -5.58
C ILE A 423 -18.39 -4.80 -6.63
N GLU A 424 -18.71 -4.98 -7.90
CA GLU A 424 -18.10 -4.18 -8.95
C GLU A 424 -18.58 -2.73 -8.86
N PHE A 425 -17.65 -1.76 -8.91
CA PHE A 425 -18.01 -0.34 -8.76
C PHE A 425 -19.05 0.13 -9.78
N ASN A 426 -18.96 -0.39 -11.01
CA ASN A 426 -19.91 -0.07 -12.09
C ASN A 426 -21.28 -0.73 -11.93
N GLU A 427 -21.37 -1.76 -11.08
CA GLU A 427 -22.60 -2.50 -10.81
C GLU A 427 -23.27 -2.06 -9.50
N VAL A 428 -22.69 -1.10 -8.76
CA VAL A 428 -23.25 -0.58 -7.51
C VAL A 428 -24.71 -0.19 -7.71
N SER A 429 -25.59 -0.86 -6.97
CA SER A 429 -27.03 -0.64 -6.95
C SER A 429 -27.54 -0.75 -5.51
N LYS A 430 -28.73 -0.22 -5.26
CA LYS A 430 -29.32 -0.28 -3.93
C LYS A 430 -29.49 -1.73 -3.46
N GLU A 431 -29.99 -2.59 -4.34
CA GLU A 431 -30.22 -4.01 -4.05
C GLU A 431 -28.92 -4.73 -3.73
N ASN A 432 -27.89 -4.64 -4.58
CA ASN A 432 -26.69 -5.44 -4.37
C ASN A 432 -25.88 -5.01 -3.13
N VAL A 433 -25.81 -3.70 -2.82
CA VAL A 433 -25.13 -3.21 -1.63
C VAL A 433 -25.90 -3.65 -0.38
N LEU A 434 -27.23 -3.45 -0.34
CA LEU A 434 -28.05 -3.84 0.81
C LEU A 434 -28.00 -5.35 1.06
N GLN A 435 -28.13 -6.17 0.02
CA GLN A 435 -28.06 -7.62 0.15
C GLN A 435 -26.67 -8.08 0.59
N SER A 436 -25.59 -7.49 0.04
CA SER A 436 -24.23 -7.85 0.45
C SER A 436 -23.98 -7.54 1.93
N ILE A 437 -24.45 -6.39 2.41
CA ILE A 437 -24.36 -6.01 3.83
C ILE A 437 -25.16 -6.99 4.69
N LYS A 438 -26.42 -7.26 4.34
CA LYS A 438 -27.28 -8.20 5.09
C LYS A 438 -26.70 -9.61 5.11
N ASN A 439 -26.18 -10.08 3.98
CA ASN A 439 -25.57 -11.40 3.87
C ASN A 439 -24.40 -11.54 4.83
N ILE A 440 -23.49 -10.55 4.88
CA ILE A 440 -22.34 -10.59 5.80
C ILE A 440 -22.76 -10.47 7.26
N ILE A 441 -23.66 -9.53 7.58
CA ILE A 441 -24.00 -9.24 8.98
C ILE A 441 -24.85 -10.36 9.60
N HIS A 442 -25.61 -11.09 8.79
CA HIS A 442 -26.43 -12.23 9.22
C HIS A 442 -25.83 -13.59 8.87
N ASP A 443 -24.62 -13.64 8.31
CA ASP A 443 -23.89 -14.88 8.11
C ASP A 443 -23.48 -15.44 9.47
N ASN A 444 -23.99 -16.63 9.83
CA ASN A 444 -23.65 -17.32 11.07
C ASN A 444 -22.46 -18.30 10.90
N ARG A 445 -21.76 -18.26 9.76
CA ARG A 445 -20.62 -19.13 9.47
C ARG A 445 -19.39 -18.80 10.30
#